data_AF-A0A9N7MMA2-F1
#
_entry.id   AF-A0A9N7MMA2-F1
#
_cell.length_a   1.000
_cell.length_b   1.000
_cell.length_c   1.000
_cell.angle_alpha   90.00
_cell.angle_beta   90.00
_cell.angle_gamma   90.00
#
_symmetry.space_group_name_H-M   'P 1'
#
loop_
_entity.id
_entity.type
_entity.pdbx_description
1 polymer ?
#
loop_
_entity_poly.entity_id
_entity_poly.type
_entity_poly.pdbx_seq_one_letter_code
_entity_poly.pdbx_strand_id
1 'polypeptide(L)'
;MTTFPSGGECGDIIDWFDDVAERAGTVQTETLRTILEANHRVEYLKKWLKDVNVNEMESRLYRYRLGDVVQVSGFYRNTPKLSFVCRRKLILTVNIDKNTEKDLQSVVEKGSQILHKTKKAELIDFTSHASVAHQPGHYVIYWEIKGEADGQLLSECCTEMDASFVDPGYVVSRKSSSIGPLELRIVEEGTFEKIVEHFIGIGAGLNQFKTPRCTTNPVLLKILDACTVKKIRSTAYGSS
;
A
#
# COMPACT_ATOMS: atom_id res chain seq x y z
N MET A 1 10.96 -26.43 21.79
CA MET A 1 9.94 -26.77 20.77
C MET A 1 8.69 -27.15 21.54
N THR A 2 7.71 -26.26 21.64
CA THR A 2 6.45 -26.54 22.35
C THR A 2 5.52 -27.32 21.43
N THR A 3 5.12 -28.51 21.84
CA THR A 3 4.19 -29.37 21.10
C THR A 3 2.76 -28.83 21.20
N PHE A 4 2.01 -28.93 20.10
CA PHE A 4 0.61 -28.51 20.01
C PHE A 4 -0.26 -29.33 21.00
N PRO A 5 -1.19 -28.72 21.75
CA PRO A 5 -2.05 -29.47 22.66
C PRO A 5 -3.07 -30.27 21.84
N SER A 6 -3.07 -31.60 21.99
CA SER A 6 -4.07 -32.49 21.41
C SER A 6 -5.18 -32.75 22.43
N GLY A 7 -6.29 -31.99 22.35
CA GLY A 7 -7.55 -32.31 23.02
C GLY A 7 -8.05 -31.35 24.13
N GLY A 8 -7.78 -30.04 24.04
CA GLY A 8 -8.34 -29.02 24.96
C GLY A 8 -9.53 -28.24 24.37
N GLU A 9 -10.32 -27.60 25.23
CA GLU A 9 -11.42 -26.73 24.81
C GLU A 9 -10.89 -25.52 23.99
N CYS A 10 -11.75 -24.85 23.22
CA CYS A 10 -11.36 -23.77 22.31
C CYS A 10 -10.52 -22.65 22.99
N GLY A 11 -10.71 -22.42 24.29
CA GLY A 11 -9.91 -21.49 25.09
C GLY A 11 -8.44 -21.90 25.22
N ASP A 12 -8.14 -23.19 25.40
CA ASP A 12 -6.77 -23.69 25.57
C ASP A 12 -5.92 -23.51 24.30
N ILE A 13 -6.57 -23.54 23.13
CA ILE A 13 -5.92 -23.33 21.84
C ILE A 13 -5.59 -21.85 21.63
N ILE A 14 -6.49 -20.95 22.05
CA ILE A 14 -6.28 -19.50 21.96
C ILE A 14 -5.15 -19.08 22.90
N ASP A 15 -5.18 -19.53 24.16
CA ASP A 15 -4.15 -19.23 25.15
C ASP A 15 -2.78 -19.80 24.75
N TRP A 16 -2.75 -21.01 24.19
CA TRP A 16 -1.52 -21.59 23.62
C TRP A 16 -1.00 -20.77 22.43
N PHE A 17 -1.88 -20.29 21.56
CA PHE A 17 -1.48 -19.51 20.39
C PHE A 17 -0.97 -18.12 20.79
N ASP A 18 -1.59 -17.51 21.80
CA ASP A 18 -1.14 -16.23 22.35
C ASP A 18 0.20 -16.37 23.07
N ASP A 19 0.41 -17.42 23.86
CA ASP A 19 1.69 -17.73 24.51
C ASP A 19 2.82 -18.04 23.49
N VAL A 20 2.53 -18.85 22.46
CA VAL A 20 3.49 -19.11 21.38
C VAL A 20 3.82 -17.84 20.62
N ALA A 21 2.85 -16.96 20.41
CA ALA A 21 3.06 -15.78 19.61
C ALA A 21 3.68 -14.61 20.38
N GLU A 22 3.47 -14.54 21.69
CA GLU A 22 4.20 -13.66 22.60
C GLU A 22 5.69 -14.07 22.64
N ARG A 23 5.96 -15.38 22.74
CA ARG A 23 7.33 -15.94 22.62
C ARG A 23 7.93 -15.78 21.23
N ALA A 24 7.13 -15.88 20.16
CA ALA A 24 7.62 -15.65 18.80
C ALA A 24 8.12 -14.21 18.65
N GLY A 25 7.50 -13.26 19.36
CA GLY A 25 7.92 -11.88 19.35
C GLY A 25 9.32 -11.69 19.94
N THR A 26 9.55 -12.18 21.15
CA THR A 26 10.86 -12.14 21.80
C THR A 26 11.91 -12.94 21.03
N VAL A 27 11.58 -14.14 20.54
CA VAL A 27 12.49 -14.96 19.73
C VAL A 27 12.86 -14.28 18.41
N GLN A 28 11.92 -13.59 17.75
CA GLN A 28 12.21 -12.83 16.54
C GLN A 28 13.11 -11.62 16.82
N THR A 29 12.85 -10.88 17.89
CA THR A 29 13.68 -9.74 18.31
C THR A 29 15.10 -10.22 18.67
N GLU A 30 15.23 -11.31 19.42
CA GLU A 30 16.53 -11.90 19.76
C GLU A 30 17.26 -12.48 18.55
N THR A 31 16.53 -13.13 17.62
CA THR A 31 17.12 -13.65 16.38
C THR A 31 17.60 -12.52 15.50
N LEU A 32 16.81 -11.46 15.33
CA LEU A 32 17.20 -10.28 14.57
C LEU A 32 18.39 -9.56 15.22
N ARG A 33 18.39 -9.42 16.56
CA ARG A 33 19.54 -8.91 17.32
C ARG A 33 20.78 -9.73 17.06
N THR A 34 20.69 -11.06 17.16
CA THR A 34 21.82 -11.98 16.89
C THR A 34 22.33 -11.85 15.45
N ILE A 35 21.44 -11.73 14.47
CA ILE A 35 21.83 -11.53 13.06
C ILE A 35 22.53 -10.18 12.89
N LEU A 36 22.02 -9.12 13.50
CA LEU A 36 22.63 -7.79 13.42
C LEU A 36 23.97 -7.75 14.15
N GLU A 37 24.08 -8.34 15.34
CA GLU A 37 25.35 -8.52 16.07
C GLU A 37 26.35 -9.40 15.31
N ALA A 38 25.90 -10.43 14.58
CA ALA A 38 26.80 -11.22 13.76
C ALA A 38 27.30 -10.46 12.51
N ASN A 39 26.50 -9.50 12.01
CA ASN A 39 26.75 -8.84 10.73
C ASN A 39 27.15 -7.35 10.83
N HIS A 40 27.13 -6.73 12.01
CA HIS A 40 27.45 -5.29 12.20
C HIS A 40 28.90 -4.93 11.79
N ARG A 41 29.80 -5.92 11.74
CA ARG A 41 31.21 -5.70 11.34
C ARG A 41 31.44 -5.77 9.83
N VAL A 42 30.43 -6.11 9.03
CA VAL A 42 30.60 -6.29 7.59
C VAL A 42 30.44 -4.95 6.86
N GLU A 43 31.47 -4.56 6.10
CA GLU A 43 31.60 -3.29 5.37
C GLU A 43 30.34 -2.90 4.58
N TYR A 44 29.69 -3.85 3.90
CA TYR A 44 28.51 -3.54 3.06
C TYR A 44 27.28 -3.09 3.88
N LEU A 45 27.19 -3.50 5.15
CA LEU A 45 26.09 -3.10 6.05
C LEU A 45 26.36 -1.77 6.75
N LYS A 46 27.62 -1.34 6.88
CA LYS A 46 27.96 -0.01 7.40
C LYS A 46 27.35 1.12 6.57
N LYS A 47 27.14 0.91 5.26
CA LYS A 47 26.45 1.87 4.40
C LYS A 47 25.01 2.14 4.86
N TRP A 48 24.36 1.16 5.49
CA TRP A 48 22.93 1.15 5.82
C TRP A 48 22.65 1.34 7.31
N LEU A 49 23.58 0.96 8.20
CA LEU A 49 23.36 0.92 9.66
C LEU A 49 24.14 1.99 10.43
N LYS A 50 24.71 2.99 9.73
CA LYS A 50 25.75 3.92 10.19
C LYS A 50 25.73 4.28 11.69
N ASP A 51 24.59 4.71 12.24
CA ASP A 51 24.45 5.15 13.64
C ASP A 51 23.32 4.44 14.40
N VAL A 52 22.86 3.28 13.91
CA VAL A 52 21.73 2.57 14.54
C VAL A 52 22.21 1.81 15.77
N ASN A 53 21.77 2.24 16.95
CA ASN A 53 21.95 1.48 18.18
C ASN A 53 21.06 0.24 18.14
N VAL A 54 21.65 -0.91 17.81
CA VAL A 54 20.97 -2.21 17.71
C VAL A 54 20.23 -2.57 19.02
N ASN A 55 20.62 -1.97 20.15
CA ASN A 55 19.98 -2.18 21.45
C ASN A 55 18.66 -1.41 21.64
N GLU A 56 18.37 -0.37 20.84
CA GLU A 56 17.17 0.47 20.97
C GLU A 56 16.09 0.15 19.92
N MET A 57 16.34 -0.82 19.04
CA MET A 57 15.43 -1.15 17.95
C MET A 57 14.23 -1.96 18.46
N GLU A 58 13.21 -1.29 19.00
CA GLU A 58 11.94 -1.94 19.36
C GLU A 58 11.17 -2.36 18.11
N SER A 59 10.94 -3.66 17.96
CA SER A 59 10.15 -4.24 16.87
C SER A 59 8.65 -4.07 17.13
N ARG A 60 8.08 -2.94 16.70
CA ARG A 60 6.63 -2.67 16.78
C ARG A 60 5.78 -3.28 15.66
N LEU A 61 6.31 -4.23 14.90
CA LEU A 61 5.61 -4.89 13.79
C LEU A 61 5.33 -6.36 14.13
N TYR A 62 4.50 -6.61 15.13
CA TYR A 62 4.08 -7.97 15.43
C TYR A 62 3.06 -8.49 14.41
N ARG A 63 3.47 -9.52 13.65
CA ARG A 63 2.65 -10.35 12.74
C ARG A 63 1.89 -9.60 11.63
N TYR A 64 2.35 -8.42 11.20
CA TYR A 64 1.74 -7.73 10.06
C TYR A 64 2.02 -8.48 8.75
N ARG A 65 0.96 -8.96 8.08
CA ARG A 65 1.07 -9.59 6.76
C ARG A 65 1.30 -8.52 5.71
N LEU A 66 2.56 -8.32 5.34
CA LEU A 66 2.94 -7.48 4.20
C LEU A 66 2.27 -7.95 2.90
N GLY A 67 1.92 -9.23 2.80
CA GLY A 67 1.32 -9.80 1.59
C GLY A 67 2.38 -10.22 0.58
N ASP A 68 3.66 -9.90 0.76
CA ASP A 68 4.72 -10.38 -0.13
C ASP A 68 4.74 -11.92 -0.16
N VAL A 69 4.59 -12.45 -1.37
CA VAL A 69 4.90 -13.82 -1.74
C VAL A 69 6.36 -13.86 -2.14
N VAL A 70 7.12 -14.62 -1.38
CA VAL A 70 8.54 -14.85 -1.63
C VAL A 70 8.75 -16.34 -1.82
N GLN A 71 9.65 -16.69 -2.73
CA GLN A 71 10.09 -18.05 -2.96
C GLN A 71 11.46 -18.24 -2.32
N VAL A 72 11.66 -19.36 -1.64
CA VAL A 72 12.98 -19.73 -1.14
C VAL A 72 13.80 -20.23 -2.32
N SER A 73 14.75 -19.42 -2.76
CA SER A 73 15.64 -19.69 -3.91
C SER A 73 16.87 -20.51 -3.54
N GLY A 74 17.11 -20.68 -2.24
CA GLY A 74 18.22 -21.45 -1.70
C GLY A 74 18.51 -21.03 -0.26
N PHE A 75 19.65 -21.47 0.26
CA PHE A 75 20.11 -21.11 1.60
C PHE A 75 21.55 -20.62 1.55
N TYR A 76 21.89 -19.67 2.42
CA TYR A 76 23.27 -19.41 2.80
C TYR A 76 23.45 -19.91 4.22
N ARG A 77 24.15 -21.03 4.40
CA ARG A 77 24.19 -21.76 5.68
C ARG A 77 22.76 -22.05 6.14
N ASN A 78 22.39 -21.57 7.33
CA ASN A 78 21.05 -21.76 7.91
C ASN A 78 20.07 -20.61 7.60
N THR A 79 20.47 -19.62 6.79
CA THR A 79 19.62 -18.46 6.46
C THR A 79 18.99 -18.62 5.07
N PRO A 80 17.64 -18.54 4.93
CA PRO A 80 16.98 -18.68 3.64
C PRO A 80 17.28 -17.48 2.73
N LYS A 81 17.58 -17.76 1.45
CA LYS A 81 17.67 -16.76 0.39
C LYS A 81 16.29 -16.62 -0.26
N LEU A 82 15.68 -15.45 -0.11
CA LEU A 82 14.34 -15.19 -0.64
C LEU A 82 14.45 -14.49 -2.00
N SER A 83 13.80 -15.04 -3.01
CA SER A 83 13.51 -14.36 -4.27
C SER A 83 12.08 -13.83 -4.22
N PHE A 84 11.91 -12.54 -4.49
CA PHE A 84 10.59 -11.92 -4.53
C PHE A 84 9.76 -12.49 -5.70
N VAL A 85 8.53 -12.93 -5.43
CA VAL A 85 7.61 -13.46 -6.45
C VAL A 85 6.56 -12.41 -6.79
N CYS A 86 5.75 -11.99 -5.81
CA CYS A 86 4.72 -10.97 -5.98
C CYS A 86 4.23 -10.45 -4.62
N ARG A 87 3.31 -9.49 -4.58
CA ARG A 87 2.57 -9.11 -3.37
C ARG A 87 1.12 -9.59 -3.53
N ARG A 88 0.60 -10.32 -2.54
CA ARG A 88 -0.80 -10.79 -2.48
C ARG A 88 -1.70 -9.57 -2.61
N LYS A 89 -2.50 -9.61 -3.67
CA LYS A 89 -3.48 -8.62 -4.11
C LYS A 89 -4.21 -8.01 -2.91
N LEU A 90 -3.93 -6.75 -2.60
CA LEU A 90 -4.86 -5.93 -1.82
C LEU A 90 -6.08 -5.72 -2.71
N ILE A 91 -7.25 -6.15 -2.22
CA ILE A 91 -8.53 -5.93 -2.89
C ILE A 91 -9.13 -4.67 -2.27
N LEU A 92 -9.43 -3.69 -3.11
CA LEU A 92 -10.32 -2.59 -2.76
C LEU A 92 -11.75 -2.97 -3.08
N THR A 93 -12.61 -2.65 -2.13
CA THR A 93 -14.04 -2.94 -2.20
C THR A 93 -14.75 -1.77 -1.55
N VAL A 94 -15.73 -1.22 -2.26
CA VAL A 94 -16.68 -0.24 -1.71
C VAL A 94 -18.04 -0.90 -1.48
N ASN A 95 -18.45 -1.81 -2.38
CA ASN A 95 -19.70 -2.55 -2.31
C ASN A 95 -19.47 -4.06 -2.57
N ILE A 96 -20.02 -4.62 -3.66
CA ILE A 96 -19.82 -6.02 -4.06
C ILE A 96 -18.57 -6.21 -4.95
N ASP A 97 -17.92 -5.11 -5.31
CA ASP A 97 -16.82 -5.05 -6.24
C ASP A 97 -15.52 -5.59 -5.64
N LYS A 98 -14.68 -6.21 -6.48
CA LYS A 98 -13.42 -6.85 -6.04
C LYS A 98 -12.26 -6.38 -6.89
N ASN A 99 -11.93 -5.10 -6.78
CA ASN A 99 -10.87 -4.49 -7.56
C ASN A 99 -9.51 -4.75 -6.93
N THR A 100 -8.60 -5.32 -7.69
CA THR A 100 -7.23 -5.59 -7.24
C THR A 100 -6.32 -4.40 -7.53
N GLU A 101 -5.15 -4.35 -6.90
CA GLU A 101 -4.08 -3.40 -7.25
C GLU A 101 -3.75 -3.41 -8.75
N LYS A 102 -3.78 -4.58 -9.41
CA LYS A 102 -3.55 -4.69 -10.86
C LYS A 102 -4.65 -4.01 -11.66
N ASP A 103 -5.91 -4.14 -11.24
CA ASP A 103 -7.04 -3.53 -11.93
C ASP A 103 -6.95 -2.00 -11.84
N LEU A 104 -6.56 -1.47 -10.68
CA LEU A 104 -6.28 -0.05 -10.51
C LEU A 104 -5.12 0.44 -11.35
N GLN A 105 -4.04 -0.33 -11.43
CA GLN A 105 -2.91 0.05 -12.28
C GLN A 105 -3.33 0.13 -13.75
N SER A 106 -4.16 -0.81 -14.22
CA SER A 106 -4.74 -0.78 -15.57
C SER A 106 -5.65 0.43 -15.79
N VAL A 107 -6.48 0.79 -14.80
CA VAL A 107 -7.34 1.97 -14.84
C VAL A 107 -6.52 3.26 -14.94
N VAL A 108 -5.51 3.40 -14.08
CA VAL A 108 -4.62 4.58 -14.06
C VAL A 108 -3.83 4.70 -15.35
N GLU A 109 -3.33 3.59 -15.91
CA GLU A 109 -2.63 3.57 -17.20
C GLU A 109 -3.51 4.12 -18.34
N LYS A 110 -4.79 3.75 -18.39
CA LYS A 110 -5.72 4.29 -19.40
C LYS A 110 -5.97 5.78 -19.21
N GLY A 111 -6.12 6.23 -17.96
CA GLY A 111 -6.25 7.66 -17.65
C GLY A 111 -4.99 8.45 -18.02
N SER A 112 -3.80 7.95 -17.68
CA SER A 112 -2.52 8.64 -17.91
C SER A 112 -2.19 8.77 -19.40
N GLN A 113 -2.64 7.84 -20.24
CA GLN A 113 -2.51 7.97 -21.71
C GLN A 113 -3.15 9.26 -22.24
N ILE A 114 -4.24 9.74 -21.63
CA ILE A 114 -4.87 11.02 -21.99
C ILE A 114 -3.98 12.18 -21.56
N LEU A 115 -3.47 12.16 -20.33
CA LEU A 115 -2.53 13.16 -19.81
C LEU A 115 -1.32 13.35 -20.74
N HIS A 116 -0.74 12.23 -21.20
CA HIS A 116 0.45 12.21 -22.05
C HIS A 116 0.22 12.79 -23.47
N LYS A 117 -1.02 12.89 -23.97
CA LYS A 117 -1.30 13.47 -25.30
C LYS A 117 -0.83 14.90 -25.43
N THR A 118 -0.84 15.66 -24.33
CA THR A 118 -0.46 17.07 -24.34
C THR A 118 1.04 17.31 -24.24
N LYS A 119 1.82 16.30 -23.80
CA LYS A 119 3.26 16.39 -23.46
C LYS A 119 3.62 17.51 -22.46
N LYS A 120 2.64 18.13 -21.81
CA LYS A 120 2.84 19.21 -20.81
C LYS A 120 2.87 18.71 -19.38
N ALA A 121 2.36 17.50 -19.15
CA ALA A 121 2.31 16.87 -17.85
C ALA A 121 2.65 15.37 -17.93
N GLU A 122 3.20 14.87 -16.84
CA GLU A 122 3.57 13.46 -16.65
C GLU A 122 3.09 12.99 -15.28
N LEU A 123 2.56 11.77 -15.21
CA LEU A 123 2.21 11.12 -13.95
C LEU A 123 3.49 10.61 -13.28
N ILE A 124 3.80 11.13 -12.09
CA ILE A 124 5.00 10.75 -11.32
C ILE A 124 4.72 9.53 -10.44
N ASP A 125 3.68 9.59 -9.62
CA ASP A 125 3.26 8.46 -8.79
C ASP A 125 1.76 8.56 -8.45
N PHE A 126 1.20 7.45 -7.95
CA PHE A 126 -0.20 7.39 -7.55
C PHE A 126 -0.47 6.40 -6.42
N THR A 127 -1.55 6.66 -5.68
CA THR A 127 -2.18 5.72 -4.74
C THR A 127 -3.68 5.89 -4.78
N SER A 128 -4.43 4.94 -4.24
CA SER A 128 -5.88 5.00 -4.15
C SER A 128 -6.40 4.70 -2.75
N HIS A 129 -7.68 5.00 -2.54
CA HIS A 129 -8.42 4.74 -1.31
C HIS A 129 -9.90 4.49 -1.62
N ALA A 130 -10.53 3.57 -0.88
CA ALA A 130 -11.98 3.42 -0.86
C ALA A 130 -12.58 4.28 0.26
N SER A 131 -13.14 5.43 -0.11
CA SER A 131 -13.80 6.34 0.82
C SER A 131 -15.21 5.86 1.12
N VAL A 132 -15.38 5.20 2.27
CA VAL A 132 -16.67 4.65 2.73
C VAL A 132 -17.30 5.44 3.89
N ALA A 133 -16.71 6.58 4.26
CA ALA A 133 -17.17 7.42 5.36
C ALA A 133 -18.53 8.10 5.07
N HIS A 134 -18.84 8.33 3.79
CA HIS A 134 -20.10 8.91 3.33
C HIS A 134 -20.77 7.96 2.34
N GLN A 135 -22.10 7.97 2.30
CA GLN A 135 -22.88 7.14 1.39
C GLN A 135 -23.42 7.97 0.21
N PRO A 136 -23.31 7.48 -1.04
CA PRO A 136 -22.63 6.24 -1.42
C PRO A 136 -21.11 6.38 -1.30
N GLY A 137 -20.44 5.32 -0.85
CA GLY A 137 -18.98 5.28 -0.83
C GLY A 137 -18.41 5.38 -2.24
N HIS A 138 -17.16 5.83 -2.37
CA HIS A 138 -16.54 6.04 -3.69
C HIS A 138 -15.03 5.81 -3.67
N TYR A 139 -14.49 5.61 -4.86
CA TYR A 139 -13.04 5.49 -5.07
C TYR A 139 -12.39 6.86 -5.16
N VAL A 140 -11.29 7.04 -4.44
CA VAL A 140 -10.40 8.20 -4.55
C VAL A 140 -9.07 7.74 -5.12
N ILE A 141 -8.59 8.37 -6.18
CA ILE A 141 -7.26 8.15 -6.76
C ILE A 141 -6.48 9.45 -6.62
N TYR A 142 -5.29 9.36 -6.02
CA TYR A 142 -4.37 10.47 -5.85
C TYR A 142 -3.29 10.39 -6.92
N TRP A 143 -3.07 11.46 -7.66
CA TRP A 143 -2.00 11.60 -8.64
C TRP A 143 -1.05 12.71 -8.22
N GLU A 144 0.24 12.39 -8.20
CA GLU A 144 1.30 13.39 -8.26
C GLU A 144 1.70 13.53 -9.72
N ILE A 145 1.56 14.74 -10.26
CA ILE A 145 1.91 15.04 -11.65
C ILE A 145 3.04 16.07 -11.68
N LYS A 146 3.90 15.95 -12.68
CA LYS A 146 4.90 16.95 -13.01
C LYS A 146 4.43 17.75 -14.21
N GLY A 147 4.50 19.08 -14.12
CA GLY A 147 4.04 19.99 -15.17
C GLY A 147 2.59 20.45 -14.98
N GLU A 148 2.01 21.03 -16.02
CA GLU A 148 0.69 21.69 -15.94
C GLU A 148 -0.38 20.91 -16.71
N ALA A 149 -1.48 20.60 -16.02
CA ALA A 149 -2.67 19.98 -16.60
C ALA A 149 -3.93 20.81 -16.26
N ASP A 150 -4.64 21.24 -17.30
CA ASP A 150 -5.87 22.00 -17.12
C ASP A 150 -7.01 21.15 -16.51
N GLY A 151 -8.09 21.82 -16.07
CA GLY A 151 -9.22 21.12 -15.45
C GLY A 151 -9.99 20.19 -16.37
N GLN A 152 -10.04 20.50 -17.67
CA GLN A 152 -10.78 19.72 -18.64
C GLN A 152 -10.05 18.41 -18.93
N LEU A 153 -8.75 18.47 -19.20
CA LEU A 153 -7.89 17.31 -19.41
C LEU A 153 -7.94 16.35 -18.22
N LEU A 154 -7.83 16.88 -17.00
CA LEU A 154 -7.90 16.05 -15.80
C LEU A 154 -9.31 15.46 -15.57
N SER A 155 -10.36 16.17 -15.98
CA SER A 155 -11.73 15.63 -15.99
C SER A 155 -11.88 14.49 -16.98
N GLU A 156 -11.30 14.60 -18.18
CA GLU A 156 -11.28 13.53 -19.17
C GLU A 156 -10.52 12.30 -18.65
N CYS A 157 -9.35 12.51 -18.01
CA CYS A 157 -8.60 11.45 -17.34
C CYS A 157 -9.45 10.76 -16.25
N CYS A 158 -10.14 11.54 -15.41
CA CYS A 158 -10.98 11.02 -14.34
C CYS A 158 -12.16 10.20 -14.87
N THR A 159 -12.81 10.67 -15.93
CA THR A 159 -13.92 9.98 -16.61
C THR A 159 -13.46 8.69 -17.28
N GLU A 160 -12.31 8.72 -17.98
CA GLU A 160 -11.72 7.52 -18.58
C GLU A 160 -11.37 6.47 -17.53
N MET A 161 -10.81 6.90 -16.39
CA MET A 161 -10.52 6.00 -15.28
C MET A 161 -11.79 5.34 -14.72
N ASP A 162 -12.85 6.10 -14.46
CA ASP A 162 -14.12 5.56 -13.95
C ASP A 162 -14.75 4.56 -14.93
N ALA A 163 -14.72 4.84 -16.24
CA ALA A 163 -15.24 3.96 -17.27
C ALA A 163 -14.39 2.70 -17.52
N SER A 164 -13.13 2.71 -17.08
CA SER A 164 -12.13 1.69 -17.40
C SER A 164 -12.16 0.46 -16.50
N PHE A 165 -12.88 0.51 -15.39
CA PHE A 165 -13.04 -0.62 -14.49
C PHE A 165 -13.77 -1.77 -15.19
N VAL A 166 -13.14 -2.95 -15.17
CA VAL A 166 -13.66 -4.16 -15.82
C VAL A 166 -14.47 -5.05 -14.88
N ASP A 167 -14.36 -4.83 -13.56
CA ASP A 167 -15.08 -5.60 -12.56
C ASP A 167 -16.60 -5.38 -12.69
N PRO A 168 -17.41 -6.43 -12.92
CA PRO A 168 -18.86 -6.30 -13.05
C PRO A 168 -19.52 -5.69 -11.81
N GLY A 169 -18.98 -5.97 -10.62
CA GLY A 169 -19.48 -5.42 -9.35
C GLY A 169 -19.34 -3.90 -9.31
N TYR A 170 -18.19 -3.37 -9.74
CA TYR A 170 -17.95 -1.93 -9.87
C TYR A 170 -18.94 -1.31 -10.87
N VAL A 171 -19.03 -1.87 -12.08
CA VAL A 171 -19.87 -1.32 -13.16
C VAL A 171 -21.34 -1.28 -12.77
N VAL A 172 -21.87 -2.38 -12.21
CA VAL A 172 -23.27 -2.45 -11.75
C VAL A 172 -23.49 -1.48 -10.58
N SER A 173 -22.54 -1.38 -9.66
CA SER A 173 -22.69 -0.50 -8.50
C SER A 173 -22.63 0.98 -8.87
N ARG A 174 -21.77 1.37 -9.83
CA ARG A 174 -21.74 2.73 -10.40
C ARG A 174 -23.04 3.07 -11.14
N LYS A 175 -23.58 2.15 -11.96
CA LYS A 175 -24.85 2.35 -12.67
C LYS A 175 -26.06 2.47 -11.74
N SER A 176 -26.07 1.71 -10.65
CA SER A 176 -27.12 1.76 -9.62
C SER A 176 -26.91 2.85 -8.58
N SER A 177 -25.85 3.68 -8.72
CA SER A 177 -25.47 4.72 -7.76
C SER A 177 -25.19 4.20 -6.32
N SER A 178 -24.91 2.91 -6.16
CA SER A 178 -24.46 2.33 -4.89
C SER A 178 -22.95 2.53 -4.65
N ILE A 179 -22.19 2.81 -5.70
CA ILE A 179 -20.86 3.42 -5.62
C ILE A 179 -20.94 4.82 -6.25
N GLY A 180 -20.49 5.82 -5.52
CA GLY A 180 -20.44 7.21 -5.98
C GLY A 180 -19.41 7.44 -7.09
N PRO A 181 -19.41 8.61 -7.75
CA PRO A 181 -18.44 8.94 -8.78
C PRO A 181 -17.00 8.84 -8.29
N LEU A 182 -16.12 8.27 -9.13
CA LEU A 182 -14.68 8.26 -8.87
C LEU A 182 -14.17 9.69 -8.68
N GLU A 183 -13.34 9.89 -7.66
CA GLU A 183 -12.73 11.17 -7.35
C GLU A 183 -11.22 11.11 -7.65
N LEU A 184 -10.77 11.95 -8.58
CA LEU A 184 -9.36 12.19 -8.83
C LEU A 184 -8.89 13.38 -7.98
N ARG A 185 -7.85 13.16 -7.17
CA ARG A 185 -7.17 14.18 -6.37
C ARG A 185 -5.77 14.41 -6.92
N ILE A 186 -5.44 15.65 -7.27
CA ILE A 186 -4.07 16.01 -7.62
C ILE A 186 -3.38 16.50 -6.37
N VAL A 187 -2.20 15.95 -6.08
CA VAL A 187 -1.35 16.36 -4.97
C VAL A 187 -0.17 17.21 -5.46
N GLU A 188 0.43 17.99 -4.57
CA GLU A 188 1.64 18.75 -4.83
C GLU A 188 2.80 17.85 -5.32
N GLU A 189 3.68 18.37 -6.18
CA GLU A 189 4.94 17.71 -6.53
C GLU A 189 5.81 17.51 -5.28
N GLY A 190 6.38 16.31 -5.12
CA GLY A 190 7.12 15.89 -3.92
C GLY A 190 6.24 15.35 -2.78
N THR A 191 4.94 15.19 -2.95
CA THR A 191 4.07 14.62 -1.91
C THR A 191 4.45 13.18 -1.56
N PHE A 192 4.72 12.34 -2.55
CA PHE A 192 5.13 10.96 -2.29
C PHE A 192 6.53 10.87 -1.68
N GLU A 193 7.42 11.82 -1.97
CA GLU A 193 8.71 11.96 -1.28
C GLU A 193 8.51 12.30 0.19
N LYS A 194 7.67 13.29 0.51
CA LYS A 194 7.29 13.63 1.90
C LYS A 194 6.73 12.42 2.66
N ILE A 195 5.92 11.60 1.99
CA ILE A 195 5.37 10.37 2.59
C ILE A 195 6.51 9.39 2.93
N VAL A 196 7.42 9.16 1.99
CA VAL A 196 8.60 8.29 2.20
C VAL A 196 9.42 8.79 3.39
N GLU A 197 9.77 10.08 3.41
CA GLU A 197 10.53 10.73 4.49
C GLU A 197 9.85 10.59 5.85
N HIS A 198 8.52 10.79 5.90
CA HIS A 198 7.75 10.64 7.13
C HIS A 198 7.87 9.22 7.73
N PHE A 199 7.74 8.18 6.90
CA PHE A 199 7.86 6.81 7.38
C PHE A 199 9.31 6.44 7.76
N ILE A 200 10.30 6.99 7.06
CA ILE A 200 11.71 6.82 7.43
C ILE A 200 12.00 7.46 8.79
N GLY A 201 11.49 8.66 9.05
CA GLY A 201 11.67 9.37 10.32
C GLY A 201 11.08 8.60 11.52
N ILE A 202 10.11 7.72 11.30
CA ILE A 202 9.48 6.87 12.33
C ILE A 202 10.19 5.50 12.46
N GLY A 203 11.29 5.29 11.72
CA GLY A 203 12.15 4.10 11.82
C GLY A 203 11.87 3.02 10.76
N ALA A 204 11.10 3.31 9.71
CA ALA A 204 11.02 2.41 8.56
C ALA A 204 12.32 2.50 7.74
N GLY A 205 12.91 1.36 7.37
CA GLY A 205 14.12 1.36 6.53
C GLY A 205 13.84 1.94 5.14
N LEU A 206 14.70 2.85 4.66
CA LEU A 206 14.66 3.50 3.33
C LEU A 206 14.32 2.56 2.16
N ASN A 207 14.87 1.34 2.15
CA ASN A 207 14.68 0.37 1.05
C ASN A 207 13.37 -0.43 1.14
N GLN A 208 12.60 -0.27 2.21
CA GLN A 208 11.40 -1.07 2.47
C GLN A 208 10.12 -0.31 2.12
N PHE A 209 10.20 1.01 1.90
CA PHE A 209 9.02 1.78 1.57
C PHE A 209 8.78 1.79 0.06
N LYS A 210 7.73 1.08 -0.36
CA LYS A 210 7.08 1.29 -1.65
C LYS A 210 5.73 1.93 -1.39
N THR A 211 5.42 3.01 -2.11
CA THR A 211 4.09 3.62 -2.10
C THR A 211 3.06 2.52 -2.39
N PRO A 212 2.15 2.22 -1.45
CA PRO A 212 1.11 1.24 -1.71
C PRO A 212 0.17 1.82 -2.77
N ARG A 213 -0.26 1.02 -3.75
CA ARG A 213 -1.20 1.50 -4.78
C ARG A 213 -2.63 1.68 -4.24
N CYS A 214 -2.90 1.08 -3.09
CA CYS A 214 -4.13 1.15 -2.33
C CYS A 214 -3.78 1.34 -0.85
N THR A 215 -4.44 2.27 -0.17
CA THR A 215 -4.19 2.54 1.25
C THR A 215 -5.46 2.74 2.05
N THR A 216 -5.43 2.24 3.28
CA THR A 216 -6.38 2.56 4.36
C THR A 216 -5.66 3.21 5.54
N ASN A 217 -4.36 3.51 5.42
CA ASN A 217 -3.58 4.06 6.51
C ASN A 217 -3.99 5.53 6.76
N PRO A 218 -4.56 5.86 7.93
CA PRO A 218 -5.10 7.19 8.21
C PRO A 218 -4.01 8.27 8.25
N VAL A 219 -2.75 7.92 8.58
CA VAL A 219 -1.64 8.88 8.57
C VAL A 219 -1.29 9.27 7.14
N LEU A 220 -1.18 8.27 6.25
CA LEU A 220 -0.88 8.50 4.84
C LEU A 220 -2.02 9.29 4.15
N LEU A 221 -3.28 8.97 4.45
CA LEU A 221 -4.44 9.71 3.95
C LEU A 221 -4.44 11.18 4.41
N LYS A 222 -4.07 11.45 5.67
CA LYS A 222 -3.96 12.84 6.16
C LYS A 222 -2.91 13.65 5.40
N ILE A 223 -1.76 13.06 5.09
CA ILE A 223 -0.70 13.73 4.31
C ILE A 223 -1.21 14.02 2.90
N LEU A 224 -1.79 13.02 2.22
CA LEU A 224 -2.35 13.18 0.88
C LEU A 224 -3.46 14.24 0.83
N ASP A 225 -4.36 14.25 1.81
CA ASP A 225 -5.45 15.22 1.88
C ASP A 225 -4.94 16.63 2.13
N ALA A 226 -3.93 16.79 2.99
CA ALA A 226 -3.29 18.08 3.24
C ALA A 226 -2.53 18.61 2.02
N CYS A 227 -1.93 17.72 1.23
CA CYS A 227 -1.20 18.06 0.00
C CYS A 227 -2.08 18.07 -1.25
N THR A 228 -3.39 17.87 -1.14
CA THR A 228 -4.30 17.88 -2.31
C THR A 228 -4.56 19.30 -2.78
N VAL A 229 -4.16 19.62 -4.01
CA VAL A 229 -4.35 20.94 -4.64
C VAL A 229 -5.59 21.01 -5.52
N LYS A 230 -6.09 19.87 -6.01
CA LYS A 230 -7.28 19.83 -6.90
C LYS A 230 -8.08 18.56 -6.69
N LYS A 231 -9.41 18.67 -6.78
CA LYS A 231 -10.35 17.56 -6.67
C LYS A 231 -11.30 17.58 -7.85
N ILE A 232 -11.47 16.42 -8.50
CA ILE A 232 -12.28 16.26 -9.70
C ILE A 232 -13.12 15.00 -9.51
N ARG A 233 -14.39 15.06 -9.90
CA ARG A 233 -15.27 13.88 -9.88
C ARG A 233 -15.63 13.49 -11.31
N SER A 234 -15.63 12.20 -11.55
CA SER A 234 -16.00 11.61 -12.84
C SER A 234 -17.45 11.93 -13.21
N THR A 235 -17.69 12.08 -14.50
CA THR A 235 -19.01 12.22 -15.11
C THR A 235 -19.40 11.00 -15.96
N ALA A 236 -18.61 9.92 -15.96
CA ALA A 236 -18.78 8.76 -16.85
C ALA A 236 -20.15 8.07 -16.77
N TYR A 237 -20.82 8.15 -15.62
CA TYR A 237 -22.14 7.56 -15.36
C TYR A 237 -23.19 8.62 -15.00
N GLY A 238 -22.92 9.91 -15.25
CA GLY A 238 -23.88 10.98 -15.06
C GLY A 238 -25.05 10.85 -16.05
N SER A 239 -26.26 11.18 -15.59
CA SER A 239 -27.50 11.07 -16.35
C SER A 239 -27.40 11.79 -17.69
N SER A 240 -27.60 11.06 -18.79
CA SER A 240 -28.01 11.63 -20.08
C SER A 240 -29.38 12.30 -19.97
#